data_AF-C7E0R1-F1
#
_entry.id   AF-C7E0R1-F1
#
_cell.length_a   1.000
_cell.length_b   1.000
_cell.length_c   1.000
_cell.angle_alpha   90.00
_cell.angle_beta   90.00
_cell.angle_gamma   90.00
#
_symmetry.space_group_name_H-M   'P 1'
#
loop_
_entity.id
_entity.type
_entity.pdbx_description
1 polymer ?
#
loop_
_entity_poly.entity_id
_entity_poly.type
_entity_poly.pdbx_seq_one_letter_code
_entity_poly.pdbx_strand_id
1 'polypeptide(L)'
;ENRGTMMFRKAMYVKEVEAYNHLLASLCTCLKHCHTLRRWTEPGHLFPDSRTVEELLGKAETINQFCFYGRCLGFQFCESMKPLLKFISIGMAGFSEGYYSEGGKISKATSLMFTSTKYMLDPELRARRIVNISQHSNVDFCKAFWFLAESELMHSLPSFVGFKVKVSRVITIPPEPIELKAEKSD
;
A
#
# COMPACT_ATOMS: atom_id res chain seq x y z
N GLU A 1 -6.22 -16.17 36.10
CA GLU A 1 -5.92 -15.92 34.66
C GLU A 1 -6.87 -14.99 33.90
N ASN A 2 -8.14 -14.77 34.28
CA ASN A 2 -9.11 -14.10 33.38
C ASN A 2 -8.96 -12.56 33.20
N ARG A 3 -8.32 -11.85 34.14
CA ARG A 3 -8.17 -10.37 34.08
C ARG A 3 -7.16 -9.90 33.03
N GLY A 4 -6.10 -10.68 32.80
CA GLY A 4 -5.04 -10.36 31.82
C GLY A 4 -5.56 -10.34 30.38
N THR A 5 -6.37 -11.34 30.02
CA THR A 5 -6.98 -11.46 28.69
C THR A 5 -7.99 -10.33 28.42
N MET A 6 -8.76 -9.91 29.43
CA MET A 6 -9.69 -8.79 29.30
C MET A 6 -8.98 -7.44 29.12
N MET A 7 -7.91 -7.19 29.88
CA MET A 7 -7.08 -5.98 29.74
C MET A 7 -6.40 -5.92 28.37
N PHE A 8 -5.90 -7.05 27.87
CA PHE A 8 -5.31 -7.17 26.53
C PHE A 8 -6.32 -6.85 25.42
N ARG A 9 -7.55 -7.37 25.52
CA ARG A 9 -8.62 -7.06 24.57
C ARG A 9 -9.02 -5.59 24.61
N LYS A 10 -9.18 -5.00 25.80
CA LYS A 10 -9.45 -3.56 25.95
C LYS A 10 -8.36 -2.72 25.28
N ALA A 11 -7.10 -3.04 25.52
CA ALA A 11 -5.97 -2.35 24.89
C ALA A 11 -5.99 -2.47 23.36
N MET A 12 -6.38 -3.63 22.81
CA MET A 12 -6.55 -3.79 21.36
C MET A 12 -7.64 -2.88 20.79
N TYR A 13 -8.85 -2.86 21.39
CA TYR A 13 -9.94 -2.02 20.90
C TYR A 13 -9.62 -0.53 20.98
N VAL A 14 -8.93 -0.11 22.06
CA VAL A 14 -8.45 1.28 22.18
C VAL A 14 -7.53 1.64 21.01
N LYS A 15 -6.56 0.78 20.68
CA LYS A 15 -5.67 1.00 19.53
C LYS A 15 -6.40 1.06 18.19
N GLU A 16 -7.47 0.28 18.01
CA GLU A 16 -8.31 0.35 16.81
C GLU A 16 -9.03 1.69 16.70
N VAL A 17 -9.68 2.13 17.78
CA VAL A 17 -10.36 3.43 17.83
C VAL A 17 -9.39 4.58 17.60
N GLU A 18 -8.21 4.55 18.24
CA GLU A 18 -7.16 5.53 18.04
C GLU A 18 -6.67 5.57 16.58
N ALA A 19 -6.51 4.41 15.94
CA ALA A 19 -6.12 4.34 14.55
C ALA A 19 -7.18 4.97 13.62
N TYR A 20 -8.46 4.72 13.86
CA TYR A 20 -9.54 5.36 13.11
C TYR A 20 -9.60 6.87 13.35
N ASN A 21 -9.35 7.33 14.57
CA ASN A 21 -9.28 8.76 14.87
C ASN A 21 -8.11 9.44 14.12
N HIS A 22 -6.93 8.82 14.12
CA HIS A 22 -5.79 9.31 13.33
C HIS A 22 -6.05 9.31 11.82
N LEU A 23 -6.77 8.30 11.33
CA LEU A 23 -7.20 8.23 9.93
C LEU A 23 -8.11 9.42 9.59
N LEU A 24 -9.16 9.65 10.37
CA LEU A 24 -10.11 10.74 10.15
C LEU A 24 -9.43 12.10 10.24
N ALA A 25 -8.57 12.32 11.23
CA ALA A 25 -7.80 13.55 11.35
C ALA A 25 -6.90 13.79 10.11
N SER A 26 -6.25 12.74 9.63
CA SER A 26 -5.38 12.81 8.44
C SER A 26 -6.19 13.08 7.17
N LEU A 27 -7.36 12.46 7.00
CA LEU A 27 -8.29 12.73 5.91
C LEU A 27 -8.80 14.17 5.93
N CYS A 28 -9.11 14.72 7.10
CA CYS A 28 -9.46 16.14 7.24
C CYS A 28 -8.33 17.05 6.76
N THR A 29 -7.07 16.72 7.07
CA THR A 29 -5.90 17.45 6.54
C THR A 29 -5.80 17.33 5.02
N CYS A 30 -5.97 16.12 4.45
CA CYS A 30 -6.03 15.92 3.00
C CYS A 30 -7.11 16.79 2.35
N LEU A 31 -8.33 16.83 2.92
CA LEU A 31 -9.43 17.64 2.41
C LEU A 31 -9.12 19.14 2.45
N LYS A 32 -8.45 19.64 3.51
CA LYS A 32 -7.99 21.03 3.57
C LYS A 32 -6.98 21.34 2.45
N HIS A 33 -6.10 20.40 2.14
CA HIS A 33 -5.17 20.55 1.01
C HIS A 33 -5.91 20.53 -0.33
N CYS A 34 -6.86 19.61 -0.55
CA CYS A 34 -7.70 19.60 -1.74
C CYS A 34 -8.51 20.89 -1.91
N HIS A 35 -9.05 21.44 -0.81
CA HIS A 35 -9.74 22.73 -0.82
C HIS A 35 -8.80 23.88 -1.19
N THR A 36 -7.56 23.85 -0.69
CA THR A 36 -6.54 24.84 -1.01
C THR A 36 -6.18 24.79 -2.49
N LEU A 37 -5.92 23.58 -3.02
CA LEU A 37 -5.65 23.35 -4.43
C LEU A 37 -6.80 23.86 -5.31
N ARG A 38 -8.04 23.51 -4.96
CA ARG A 38 -9.24 23.95 -5.68
C ARG A 38 -9.37 25.48 -5.73
N ARG A 39 -8.94 26.20 -4.69
CA ARG A 39 -8.93 27.68 -4.67
C ARG A 39 -7.85 28.29 -5.56
N TRP A 40 -6.78 27.55 -5.84
CA TRP A 40 -5.70 28.01 -6.70
C TRP A 40 -5.97 27.75 -8.18
N THR A 41 -6.89 26.83 -8.48
CA THR A 41 -7.15 26.36 -9.83
C THR A 41 -8.35 27.07 -10.45
N GLU A 42 -8.17 27.56 -11.67
CA GLU A 42 -9.25 28.15 -12.48
C GLU A 42 -10.23 27.07 -12.98
N PRO A 43 -11.50 27.42 -13.28
CA PRO A 43 -12.43 26.51 -13.91
C PRO A 43 -11.84 25.88 -15.18
N GLY A 44 -12.05 24.57 -15.37
CA GLY A 44 -11.52 23.82 -16.50
C GLY A 44 -10.07 23.35 -16.36
N HIS A 45 -9.35 23.79 -15.33
CA HIS A 45 -7.98 23.34 -15.05
C HIS A 45 -7.96 22.35 -13.87
N LEU A 46 -6.97 21.45 -13.86
CA LEU A 46 -6.74 20.50 -12.76
C LEU A 46 -5.67 21.01 -11.78
N PHE A 47 -4.71 21.79 -12.28
CA PHE A 47 -3.60 22.34 -11.52
C PHE A 47 -3.51 23.86 -11.74
N PRO A 48 -3.02 24.61 -10.74
CA PRO A 48 -2.80 26.05 -10.88
C PRO A 48 -1.60 26.36 -11.78
N ASP A 49 -1.74 27.35 -12.67
CA ASP A 49 -0.63 27.82 -13.51
C ASP A 49 0.33 28.78 -12.78
N SER A 50 -0.19 29.46 -11.74
CA SER A 50 0.52 30.54 -11.04
C SER A 50 1.26 30.09 -9.77
N ARG A 51 1.06 28.85 -9.33
CA ARG A 51 1.64 28.31 -8.09
C ARG A 51 2.10 26.88 -8.29
N THR A 52 3.22 26.56 -7.65
CA THR A 52 3.81 25.23 -7.66
C THR A 52 3.03 24.29 -6.73
N VAL A 53 2.64 23.13 -7.25
CA VAL A 53 1.98 22.07 -6.47
C VAL A 53 2.92 21.55 -5.37
N GLU A 54 4.22 21.73 -5.57
CA GLU A 54 5.31 21.48 -4.62
C GLU A 54 5.09 22.20 -3.28
N GLU A 55 4.51 23.41 -3.26
CA GLU A 55 4.20 24.11 -2.00
C GLU A 55 3.11 23.38 -1.19
N LEU A 56 2.18 22.74 -1.89
CA LEU A 56 1.13 21.94 -1.26
C LEU A 56 1.66 20.56 -0.85
N LEU A 57 2.50 19.95 -1.70
CA LEU A 57 3.15 18.68 -1.41
C LEU A 57 4.15 18.77 -0.26
N GLY A 58 4.85 19.90 -0.10
CA GLY A 58 5.71 20.16 1.06
C GLY A 58 4.92 20.20 2.38
N LYS A 59 3.61 20.45 2.33
CA LYS A 59 2.73 20.37 3.51
C LYS A 59 2.20 18.97 3.75
N ALA A 60 2.41 18.02 2.83
CA ALA A 60 1.96 16.63 2.98
C ALA A 60 2.68 15.88 4.13
N GLU A 61 3.86 16.34 4.56
CA GLU A 61 4.54 15.84 5.76
C GLU A 61 3.70 16.00 7.04
N THR A 62 2.75 16.95 7.05
CA THR A 62 1.82 17.16 8.17
C THR A 62 0.76 16.07 8.28
N ILE A 63 0.62 15.20 7.28
CA ILE A 63 -0.34 14.11 7.25
C ILE A 63 0.28 12.91 7.96
N ASN A 64 -0.41 12.37 8.97
CA ASN A 64 0.06 11.18 9.67
C ASN A 64 -0.09 9.94 8.77
N GLN A 65 1.00 9.57 8.08
CA GLN A 65 1.00 8.45 7.15
C GLN A 65 0.92 7.07 7.84
N PHE A 66 1.28 6.99 9.12
CA PHE A 66 1.31 5.72 9.86
C PHE A 66 -0.08 5.08 9.98
N CYS A 67 -1.15 5.89 10.01
CA CYS A 67 -2.51 5.35 10.06
C CYS A 67 -2.87 4.58 8.78
N PHE A 68 -2.39 5.03 7.61
CA PHE A 68 -2.69 4.42 6.31
C PHE A 68 -1.94 3.11 6.06
N TYR A 69 -0.75 2.93 6.63
CA TYR A 69 0.07 1.72 6.45
C TYR A 69 -0.01 0.73 7.63
N GLY A 70 -0.72 1.11 8.69
CA GLY A 70 -0.88 0.36 9.93
C GLY A 70 -2.16 -0.46 9.98
N ARG A 71 -3.00 -0.17 10.97
CA ARG A 71 -4.28 -0.86 11.21
C ARG A 71 -5.33 -0.52 10.16
N CYS A 72 -5.34 0.70 9.65
CA CYS A 72 -6.29 1.15 8.63
C CYS A 72 -5.80 0.93 7.19
N LEU A 73 -4.93 -0.07 6.98
CA LEU A 73 -4.40 -0.37 5.65
C LEU A 73 -5.52 -0.69 4.66
N GLY A 74 -5.54 0.05 3.56
CA GLY A 74 -6.52 -0.11 2.50
C GLY A 74 -7.94 0.30 2.90
N PHE A 75 -8.10 1.23 3.85
CA PHE A 75 -9.42 1.74 4.28
C PHE A 75 -10.29 2.26 3.12
N GLN A 76 -9.68 2.74 2.04
CA GLN A 76 -10.35 3.26 0.85
C GLN A 76 -10.83 2.17 -0.13
N PHE A 77 -10.42 0.92 0.09
CA PHE A 77 -10.75 -0.19 -0.80
C PHE A 77 -11.75 -1.14 -0.16
N CYS A 78 -12.45 -1.90 -1.01
CA CYS A 78 -13.30 -2.99 -0.59
C CYS A 78 -12.51 -4.07 0.17
N GLU A 79 -13.19 -4.83 1.03
CA GLU A 79 -12.60 -5.91 1.83
C GLU A 79 -11.81 -6.91 0.99
N SER A 80 -12.21 -7.10 -0.27
CA SER A 80 -11.55 -8.02 -1.18
C SER A 80 -10.11 -7.60 -1.55
N MET A 81 -9.79 -6.31 -1.52
CA MET A 81 -8.46 -5.82 -1.86
C MET A 81 -7.49 -5.83 -0.67
N LYS A 82 -8.01 -5.84 0.56
CA LYS A 82 -7.20 -5.70 1.77
C LYS A 82 -6.17 -6.82 1.97
N PRO A 83 -6.47 -8.11 1.70
CA PRO A 83 -5.46 -9.17 1.81
C PRO A 83 -4.26 -8.91 0.90
N LEU A 84 -4.49 -8.45 -0.34
CA LEU A 84 -3.44 -8.16 -1.32
C LEU A 84 -2.56 -6.99 -0.86
N LEU A 85 -3.19 -5.90 -0.43
CA LEU A 85 -2.47 -4.74 0.09
C LEU A 85 -1.65 -5.11 1.32
N LYS A 86 -2.19 -5.96 2.20
CA LYS A 86 -1.49 -6.46 3.38
C LYS A 86 -0.30 -7.33 3.00
N PHE A 87 -0.44 -8.23 2.03
CA PHE A 87 0.65 -9.05 1.51
C PHE A 87 1.78 -8.19 0.96
N ILE A 88 1.47 -7.25 0.07
CA ILE A 88 2.45 -6.32 -0.52
C ILE A 88 3.15 -5.52 0.59
N SER A 89 2.39 -5.00 1.56
CA SER A 89 2.92 -4.22 2.67
C SER A 89 3.87 -5.01 3.56
N ILE A 90 3.54 -6.26 3.88
CA ILE A 90 4.42 -7.16 4.65
C ILE A 90 5.68 -7.48 3.85
N GLY A 91 5.52 -7.82 2.57
CA GLY A 91 6.64 -8.12 1.67
C GLY A 91 7.61 -6.95 1.54
N MET A 92 7.08 -5.73 1.37
CA MET A 92 7.88 -4.51 1.27
C MET A 92 8.64 -4.22 2.56
N ALA A 93 7.99 -4.32 3.72
CA ALA A 93 8.62 -4.12 5.01
C ALA A 93 9.74 -5.15 5.25
N GLY A 94 9.48 -6.44 4.97
CA GLY A 94 10.48 -7.51 5.09
C GLY A 94 11.66 -7.35 4.13
N PHE A 95 11.39 -7.06 2.86
CA PHE A 95 12.41 -6.86 1.84
C PHE A 95 13.34 -5.69 2.18
N SER A 96 12.78 -4.58 2.67
CA SER A 96 13.56 -3.41 3.05
C SER A 96 14.57 -3.68 4.17
N GLU A 97 14.32 -4.65 5.03
CA GLU A 97 15.24 -4.97 6.12
C GLU A 97 16.48 -5.68 5.60
N GLY A 98 16.31 -6.61 4.66
CA GLY A 98 17.43 -7.24 3.98
C GLY A 98 18.16 -6.31 3.00
N TYR A 99 17.45 -5.37 2.39
CA TYR A 99 18.03 -4.42 1.43
C TYR A 99 18.91 -3.37 2.10
N TYR A 100 18.52 -2.87 3.28
CA TYR A 100 19.21 -1.78 3.99
C TYR A 100 20.06 -2.23 5.19
N SER A 101 20.21 -3.54 5.44
CA SER A 101 21.08 -4.02 6.53
C SER A 101 22.57 -3.83 6.20
N GLU A 102 23.35 -3.33 7.17
CA GLU A 102 24.79 -2.99 7.03
C GLU A 102 25.76 -4.19 6.89
N GLY A 103 25.27 -5.38 6.54
CA GLY A 103 26.09 -6.58 6.34
C GLY A 103 26.02 -7.03 4.88
N GLY A 104 27.01 -6.61 4.08
CA GLY A 104 27.15 -7.06 2.69
C GLY A 104 27.05 -8.58 2.57
N LYS A 105 26.16 -9.05 1.69
CA LYS A 105 25.79 -10.46 1.39
C LYS A 105 24.72 -11.07 2.31
N ILE A 106 23.52 -10.48 2.31
CA ILE A 106 22.33 -11.22 2.75
C ILE A 106 21.87 -12.16 1.64
N SER A 107 21.89 -13.47 1.97
CA SER A 107 21.17 -14.54 1.29
C SER A 107 19.79 -14.06 0.83
N LYS A 108 19.62 -13.90 -0.49
CA LYS A 108 18.48 -13.24 -1.15
C LYS A 108 17.12 -13.93 -0.96
N ALA A 109 17.03 -15.04 -0.25
CA ALA A 109 15.79 -15.81 -0.14
C ALA A 109 15.42 -16.27 1.28
N THR A 110 16.38 -16.54 2.17
CA THR A 110 16.07 -17.17 3.47
C THR A 110 15.68 -16.19 4.59
N SER A 111 16.01 -14.90 4.49
CA SER A 111 15.64 -13.89 5.50
C SER A 111 14.20 -13.35 5.34
N LEU A 112 13.61 -13.47 4.15
CA LEU A 112 12.27 -12.92 3.86
C LEU A 112 11.16 -13.60 4.68
N MET A 113 11.27 -14.91 4.92
CA MET A 113 10.25 -15.68 5.63
C MET A 113 10.24 -15.40 7.15
N PHE A 114 11.40 -15.23 7.78
CA PHE A 114 11.47 -14.98 9.23
C PHE A 114 11.13 -13.51 9.57
N THR A 115 11.51 -12.58 8.69
CA THR A 115 11.28 -11.14 8.88
C THR A 115 9.81 -10.74 8.60
N SER A 116 9.10 -11.47 7.73
CA SER A 116 7.69 -11.19 7.42
C SER A 116 6.74 -11.41 8.61
N THR A 117 7.07 -12.33 9.52
CA THR A 117 6.19 -12.70 10.66
C THR A 117 5.98 -11.54 11.63
N LYS A 118 7.02 -10.76 11.96
CA LYS A 118 6.86 -9.61 12.87
C LYS A 118 6.01 -8.50 12.25
N TYR A 119 6.16 -8.23 10.94
CA TYR A 119 5.37 -7.24 10.23
C TYR A 119 3.92 -7.70 9.97
N MET A 120 3.68 -9.01 10.00
CA MET A 120 2.33 -9.57 9.98
C MET A 120 1.60 -9.33 11.30
N LEU A 121 2.30 -9.53 12.43
CA LEU A 121 1.74 -9.47 13.78
C LEU A 121 1.66 -8.05 14.36
N ASP A 122 2.59 -7.16 14.01
CA ASP A 122 2.66 -5.79 14.51
C ASP A 122 2.37 -4.78 13.37
N PRO A 123 1.12 -4.30 13.24
CA PRO A 123 0.76 -3.34 12.21
C PRO A 123 1.43 -1.98 12.41
N GLU A 124 1.73 -1.57 13.64
CA GLU A 124 2.43 -0.32 13.92
C GLU A 124 3.90 -0.36 13.47
N LEU A 125 4.58 -1.48 13.73
CA LEU A 125 5.95 -1.69 13.25
C LEU A 125 6.01 -1.70 11.73
N ARG A 126 5.05 -2.38 11.07
CA ARG A 126 4.93 -2.37 9.62
C ARG A 126 4.71 -0.95 9.08
N ALA A 127 3.80 -0.19 9.67
CA ALA A 127 3.54 1.19 9.27
C ALA A 127 4.81 2.05 9.37
N ARG A 128 5.53 1.96 10.49
CA ARG A 128 6.78 2.71 10.68
C ARG A 128 7.81 2.40 9.62
N ARG A 129 7.97 1.11 9.30
CA ARG A 129 8.92 0.69 8.27
C ARG A 129 8.53 1.22 6.90
N ILE A 130 7.26 1.08 6.50
CA ILE A 130 6.77 1.54 5.19
C ILE A 130 6.88 3.05 5.04
N VAL A 131 6.49 3.82 6.07
CA VAL A 131 6.62 5.29 6.03
C VAL A 131 8.08 5.70 5.89
N ASN A 132 8.99 5.07 6.64
CA ASN A 132 10.42 5.36 6.54
C ASN A 132 10.98 5.07 5.14
N ILE A 133 10.63 3.93 4.55
CA ILE A 133 10.97 3.58 3.16
C ILE A 133 10.43 4.62 2.20
N SER A 134 9.14 4.98 2.32
CA SER A 134 8.51 5.92 1.38
C SER A 134 9.14 7.30 1.35
N GLN A 135 9.79 7.71 2.45
CA GLN A 135 10.45 9.00 2.58
C GLN A 135 11.94 8.98 2.17
N HIS A 136 12.63 7.85 2.37
CA HIS A 136 14.09 7.79 2.24
C HIS A 136 14.59 6.82 1.16
N SER A 137 13.71 6.01 0.56
CA SER A 137 14.13 5.02 -0.43
C SER A 137 14.34 5.63 -1.81
N ASN A 138 15.41 5.18 -2.47
CA ASN A 138 15.69 5.51 -3.86
C ASN A 138 14.82 4.67 -4.81
N VAL A 139 14.65 5.15 -6.04
CA VAL A 139 14.03 4.45 -7.18
C VAL A 139 14.57 3.03 -7.36
N ASP A 140 15.86 2.80 -7.08
CA ASP A 140 16.49 1.47 -7.20
C ASP A 140 15.92 0.45 -6.22
N PHE A 141 15.51 0.88 -5.02
CA PHE A 141 14.80 0.02 -4.09
C PHE A 141 13.45 -0.41 -4.65
N CYS A 142 12.66 0.54 -5.17
CA CYS A 142 11.36 0.26 -5.76
C CYS A 142 11.48 -0.71 -6.94
N LYS A 143 12.48 -0.50 -7.82
CA LYS A 143 12.79 -1.41 -8.92
C LYS A 143 13.11 -2.80 -8.41
N ALA A 144 14.03 -2.92 -7.44
CA ALA A 144 14.43 -4.23 -6.90
C ALA A 144 13.27 -4.96 -6.22
N PHE A 145 12.40 -4.24 -5.49
CA PHE A 145 11.22 -4.81 -4.85
C PHE A 145 10.20 -5.32 -5.88
N TRP A 146 9.86 -4.51 -6.89
CA TRP A 146 8.90 -4.93 -7.91
C TRP A 146 9.47 -5.98 -8.86
N PHE A 147 10.78 -6.01 -9.08
CA PHE A 147 11.44 -7.11 -9.80
C PHE A 147 11.34 -8.44 -9.04
N LEU A 148 11.24 -8.42 -7.70
CA LEU A 148 10.92 -9.63 -6.93
C LEU A 148 9.50 -10.14 -7.25
N ALA A 149 8.58 -9.26 -7.65
CA ALA A 149 7.27 -9.69 -8.14
C ALA A 149 7.37 -10.40 -9.50
N GLU A 150 8.40 -10.17 -10.30
CA GLU A 150 8.64 -10.97 -11.52
C GLU A 150 9.22 -12.36 -11.21
N SER A 151 9.63 -12.62 -9.95
CA SER A 151 10.08 -13.94 -9.51
C SER A 151 8.91 -14.88 -9.16
N GLU A 152 9.18 -16.19 -9.05
CA GLU A 152 8.20 -17.26 -8.78
C GLU A 152 7.30 -17.02 -7.56
N LEU A 153 7.65 -16.07 -6.67
CA LEU A 153 6.80 -15.60 -5.57
C LEU A 153 5.41 -15.11 -6.03
N MET A 154 5.28 -14.46 -7.19
CA MET A 154 3.96 -14.02 -7.71
C MET A 154 3.09 -15.16 -8.23
N HIS A 155 3.67 -16.32 -8.61
CA HIS A 155 2.86 -17.49 -8.95
C HIS A 155 2.11 -18.05 -7.73
N SER A 156 2.61 -17.79 -6.52
CA SER A 156 1.94 -18.16 -5.27
C SER A 156 0.92 -17.11 -4.77
N LEU A 157 0.93 -15.89 -5.35
CA LEU A 157 0.05 -14.80 -4.95
C LEU A 157 -1.45 -15.13 -5.10
N PRO A 158 -1.92 -15.74 -6.21
CA PRO A 158 -3.32 -16.16 -6.31
C PRO A 158 -3.72 -17.16 -5.23
N SER A 159 -2.78 -18.01 -4.79
CA SER A 159 -3.01 -19.05 -3.78
C SER A 159 -3.12 -18.49 -2.36
N PHE A 160 -2.37 -17.42 -2.06
CA PHE A 160 -2.34 -16.80 -0.72
C PHE A 160 -3.34 -15.66 -0.56
N VAL A 161 -3.68 -14.99 -1.67
CA VAL A 161 -4.41 -13.71 -1.64
C VAL A 161 -5.55 -13.60 -2.64
N GLY A 162 -5.61 -14.51 -3.62
CA GLY A 162 -6.68 -14.55 -4.60
C GLY A 162 -8.00 -15.03 -4.00
N PHE A 163 -9.10 -14.47 -4.50
CA PHE A 163 -10.42 -15.06 -4.30
C PHE A 163 -10.40 -16.48 -4.86
N LYS A 164 -10.90 -17.44 -4.08
CA LYS A 164 -11.21 -18.77 -4.62
C LYS A 164 -12.35 -18.61 -5.62
N VAL A 165 -12.01 -18.30 -6.87
CA VAL A 165 -13.01 -18.19 -7.93
C VAL A 165 -13.48 -19.60 -8.24
N LYS A 166 -14.80 -19.82 -8.22
CA LYS A 166 -15.41 -21.13 -8.52
C LYS A 166 -15.03 -21.63 -9.92
N VAL A 167 -14.68 -20.73 -10.82
CA VAL A 167 -14.29 -21.01 -12.21
C VAL A 167 -13.06 -20.16 -12.53
N SER A 168 -11.92 -20.82 -12.79
CA SER A 168 -10.74 -20.20 -13.39
C SER A 168 -10.58 -20.82 -14.78
N ARG A 169 -10.69 -20.02 -15.84
CA ARG A 169 -10.51 -20.44 -17.23
C ARG A 169 -9.44 -19.58 -17.86
N VAL A 170 -8.41 -20.22 -18.39
CA VAL A 170 -7.43 -19.55 -19.23
C VAL A 170 -8.06 -19.37 -20.60
N ILE A 171 -8.19 -18.12 -21.06
CA ILE A 171 -8.64 -17.81 -22.41
C ILE A 171 -7.39 -17.47 -23.22
N THR A 172 -7.08 -18.31 -24.20
CA THR A 172 -6.01 -18.04 -25.15
C THR A 172 -6.56 -17.13 -26.24
N ILE A 173 -6.07 -15.90 -26.29
CA ILE A 173 -6.37 -15.00 -27.40
C ILE A 173 -5.44 -15.42 -28.55
N PRO A 174 -5.98 -15.88 -29.70
CA PRO A 174 -5.15 -16.22 -30.85
C PRO A 174 -4.42 -14.96 -31.34
N PRO A 175 -3.19 -15.07 -31.87
CA PRO A 175 -2.42 -13.95 -32.42
C PRO A 175 -2.95 -13.51 -33.80
N GLU A 176 -4.26 -13.60 -34.01
CA GLU A 176 -4.92 -13.23 -35.26
C GLU A 176 -5.48 -11.80 -35.13
N PRO A 177 -5.24 -10.91 -36.11
CA PRO A 177 -5.81 -9.58 -36.11
C PRO A 177 -7.34 -9.63 -36.00
N ILE A 178 -7.89 -8.85 -35.08
CA ILE A 178 -9.34 -8.71 -34.95
C ILE A 178 -9.82 -7.79 -36.07
N GLU A 179 -10.53 -8.35 -37.05
CA GLU A 179 -11.21 -7.58 -38.08
C GLU A 179 -12.46 -6.91 -37.49
N LEU A 180 -12.36 -5.60 -37.23
CA LEU A 180 -13.51 -4.80 -36.86
C LEU A 180 -14.32 -4.48 -38.12
N LYS A 181 -15.59 -4.93 -38.16
CA LYS A 181 -16.52 -4.49 -39.21
C LYS A 181 -16.80 -3.01 -39.01
N ALA A 182 -16.38 -2.18 -39.96
CA ALA A 182 -16.82 -0.80 -40.00
C ALA A 182 -18.34 -0.79 -40.25
N GLU A 183 -19.11 -0.26 -39.29
CA GLU A 183 -20.48 0.18 -39.59
C GLU A 183 -20.38 1.26 -40.65
N LYS A 184 -21.06 1.04 -41.78
CA LYS A 184 -21.30 2.11 -42.74
C LYS A 184 -22.19 3.13 -42.03
N SER A 185 -21.64 4.31 -41.74
CA SER A 185 -22.45 5.49 -41.48
C SER A 185 -23.20 5.82 -42.76
N ASP A 186 -24.52 5.56 -42.76
CA ASP A 186 -25.47 6.19 -43.68
C ASP A 186 -25.67 7.67 -43.31
#